data_AF-A0A392R754-F1
#
_entry.id   AF-A0A392R754-F1
#
_cell.length_a   1.000
_cell.length_b   1.000
_cell.length_c   1.000
_cell.angle_alpha   90.00
_cell.angle_beta   90.00
_cell.angle_gamma   90.00
#
_symmetry.space_group_name_H-M   'P 1'
#
loop_
_entity.id
_entity.type
_entity.pdbx_description
1 polymer ?
#
loop_
_entity_poly.entity_id
_entity_poly.type
_entity_poly.pdbx_seq_one_letter_code
_entity_poly.pdbx_strand_id
1 'polypeptide(L)'
;MPPLVAPPPPADPASDPSSPYYVHSNDRPFSVKVTPVLTGSNYHSWARSMRHALGAKLKFEFLDGSIPVSVDAFDPSYRAWNRYNMLIHSWIMNSV
;
A
#
# COMPACT_ATOMS: atom_id res chain seq x y z
N MET A 1 14.08 14.10 41.57
CA MET A 1 14.01 14.11 40.09
C MET A 1 12.84 13.25 39.68
N PRO A 2 11.92 13.71 38.81
CA PRO A 2 10.94 12.81 38.22
C PRO A 2 11.67 11.78 37.34
N PRO A 3 11.13 10.55 37.21
CA PRO A 3 11.74 9.54 36.34
C PRO A 3 11.75 10.04 34.89
N LEU A 4 12.86 9.84 34.21
CA LEU A 4 13.01 10.12 32.78
C LEU A 4 12.10 9.14 32.02
N VAL A 5 10.86 9.53 31.77
CA VAL A 5 9.97 8.76 30.89
C VAL A 5 10.63 8.75 29.53
N ALA A 6 11.08 7.57 29.08
CA ALA A 6 11.63 7.41 27.75
C ALA A 6 10.59 7.92 26.74
N PRO A 7 11.00 8.68 25.70
CA PRO A 7 10.07 9.09 24.67
C PRO A 7 9.38 7.84 24.10
N PRO A 8 8.06 7.89 23.84
CA PRO A 8 7.36 6.77 23.25
C PRO A 8 8.08 6.38 21.95
N PRO A 9 8.21 5.07 21.66
CA PRO A 9 8.77 4.63 20.39
C PRO A 9 8.02 5.32 19.25
N PRO A 10 8.69 5.66 18.14
CA PRO A 10 8.05 6.31 17.01
C PRO A 10 6.83 5.49 16.60
N ALA A 11 5.67 6.13 16.58
CA ALA A 11 4.41 5.48 16.27
C ALA A 11 4.50 4.89 14.86
N ASP A 12 4.11 3.62 14.71
CA ASP A 12 4.10 2.97 13.40
C ASP A 12 3.09 3.69 12.49
N PRO A 13 3.52 4.29 11.37
CA PRO A 13 2.62 5.02 10.48
C PRO A 13 1.56 4.11 9.83
N ALA A 14 1.71 2.79 9.93
CA ALA A 14 0.72 1.82 9.47
C ALA A 14 -0.46 1.63 10.43
N SER A 15 -0.38 2.14 11.66
CA SER A 15 -1.39 1.97 12.71
C SER A 15 -2.36 3.14 12.82
N ASP A 16 -2.02 4.30 12.24
CA ASP A 16 -2.85 5.50 12.22
C ASP A 16 -3.79 5.49 11.01
N PRO A 17 -5.14 5.45 11.18
CA PRO A 17 -6.11 5.46 10.08
C PRO A 17 -6.04 6.65 9.14
N SER A 18 -5.46 7.77 9.57
CA SER A 18 -5.30 8.98 8.75
C SER A 18 -4.02 8.95 7.90
N SER A 19 -3.11 8.02 8.19
CA SER A 19 -1.87 7.88 7.46
C SER A 19 -2.10 7.22 6.10
N PRO A 20 -1.45 7.68 5.02
CA PRO A 20 -1.50 6.99 3.73
C PRO A 20 -0.95 5.55 3.82
N TYR A 21 -0.11 5.29 4.82
CA TYR A 21 0.44 3.97 5.11
C TYR A 21 -0.49 3.07 5.95
N TYR A 22 -1.69 3.51 6.31
CA TYR A 22 -2.63 2.73 7.13
C TYR A 22 -3.12 1.44 6.46
N VAL A 23 -2.77 0.29 7.05
CA VAL A 23 -3.16 -1.04 6.51
C VAL A 23 -4.45 -1.47 7.16
N HIS A 24 -5.54 -1.50 6.39
CA HIS A 24 -6.81 -1.98 6.92
C HIS A 24 -6.75 -3.50 7.11
N SER A 25 -7.42 -4.05 8.12
CA SER A 25 -7.47 -5.50 8.35
C SER A 25 -8.10 -6.32 7.20
N ASN A 26 -8.68 -5.63 6.22
CA ASN A 26 -9.24 -6.21 4.99
C ASN A 26 -8.26 -6.22 3.81
N ASP A 27 -7.09 -5.60 3.96
CA ASP A 27 -6.05 -5.54 2.92
C ASP A 27 -5.23 -6.82 2.90
N ARG A 28 -5.88 -7.89 2.44
CA ARG A 28 -5.25 -9.21 2.23
C ARG A 28 -4.69 -9.31 0.80
N PRO A 29 -3.70 -10.19 0.57
CA PRO A 29 -3.15 -10.43 -0.77
C PRO A 29 -4.22 -10.77 -1.83
N PHE A 30 -5.33 -11.41 -1.43
CA PHE A 30 -6.42 -11.81 -2.33
C PHE A 30 -7.63 -10.86 -2.30
N SER A 31 -7.54 -9.74 -1.59
CA SER A 31 -8.68 -8.83 -1.36
C SER A 31 -9.06 -7.98 -2.57
N VAL A 32 -8.15 -7.83 -3.54
CA VAL A 32 -8.42 -7.16 -4.81
C VAL A 32 -8.43 -8.21 -5.91
N LYS A 33 -9.54 -8.25 -6.65
CA LYS A 33 -9.68 -9.01 -7.89
C LYS A 33 -10.18 -8.07 -8.96
N VAL A 34 -9.46 -8.02 -10.08
CA VAL A 34 -9.82 -7.19 -11.22
C VAL A 34 -10.44 -8.05 -12.30
N THR A 35 -11.58 -7.61 -12.82
CA THR A 35 -12.23 -8.19 -13.98
C THR A 35 -12.31 -7.15 -15.12
N PRO A 36 -11.99 -7.53 -16.37
CA PRO A 36 -11.42 -8.82 -16.79
C PRO A 36 -9.99 -9.02 -16.25
N VAL A 37 -9.57 -10.27 -16.08
CA VAL A 37 -8.17 -10.65 -15.82
C VAL A 37 -7.31 -10.26 -17.02
N LEU A 38 -6.04 -9.91 -16.80
CA LEU A 38 -5.14 -9.48 -17.87
C LEU A 38 -4.95 -10.61 -18.88
N THR A 39 -5.15 -10.28 -20.14
CA THR A 39 -4.81 -11.11 -21.30
C THR A 39 -3.90 -10.32 -22.21
N GLY A 40 -3.33 -10.97 -23.23
CA GLY A 40 -2.43 -10.30 -24.17
C GLY A 40 -3.06 -9.11 -24.91
N SER A 41 -4.39 -9.07 -25.07
CA SER A 41 -5.07 -8.07 -25.90
C SER A 41 -5.89 -7.03 -25.11
N ASN A 42 -6.12 -7.23 -23.81
CA ASN A 42 -7.06 -6.41 -23.03
C ASN A 42 -6.40 -5.39 -22.08
N TYR A 43 -5.09 -5.15 -22.20
CA TYR A 43 -4.31 -4.33 -21.27
C TYR A 43 -4.97 -2.99 -20.92
N HIS A 44 -5.52 -2.26 -21.89
CA HIS A 44 -6.17 -0.98 -21.61
C HIS A 44 -7.39 -1.09 -20.69
N SER A 45 -8.24 -2.09 -20.92
CA SER A 45 -9.41 -2.35 -20.09
C SER A 45 -8.99 -2.84 -18.71
N TRP A 46 -8.04 -3.78 -18.66
CA TRP A 46 -7.47 -4.28 -17.40
C TRP A 46 -6.84 -3.16 -16.58
N ALA A 47 -6.00 -2.31 -17.19
CA ALA A 47 -5.32 -1.22 -16.51
C ALA A 47 -6.30 -0.20 -15.95
N ARG A 48 -7.38 0.11 -16.67
CA ARG A 48 -8.46 0.96 -16.16
C ARG A 48 -9.12 0.32 -14.93
N SER A 49 -9.51 -0.95 -15.01
CA SER A 49 -10.13 -1.65 -13.88
C SER A 49 -9.18 -1.76 -12.67
N MET A 50 -7.88 -2.00 -12.89
CA MET A 50 -6.86 -2.05 -11.85
C MET A 50 -6.69 -0.69 -11.16
N ARG A 51 -6.64 0.41 -11.93
CA ARG A 51 -6.59 1.77 -11.37
C ARG A 51 -7.80 2.06 -10.48
N HIS A 52 -9.00 1.69 -10.90
CA HIS A 52 -10.21 1.85 -10.08
C HIS A 52 -10.15 1.02 -8.80
N ALA A 53 -9.73 -0.25 -8.88
CA ALA A 53 -9.65 -1.12 -7.71
C ALA A 53 -8.64 -0.61 -6.67
N LEU A 54 -7.50 -0.10 -7.10
CA LEU A 54 -6.48 0.50 -6.23
C LEU A 54 -6.91 1.87 -5.70
N GLY A 55 -7.59 2.67 -6.52
CA GLY A 55 -8.18 3.95 -6.10
C GLY A 55 -9.21 3.78 -4.99
N ALA A 56 -10.07 2.76 -5.08
CA ALA A 56 -11.05 2.44 -4.03
C ALA A 56 -10.40 2.04 -2.69
N LYS A 57 -9.15 1.58 -2.72
CA LYS A 57 -8.34 1.26 -1.54
C LYS A 57 -7.52 2.46 -1.03
N LEU A 58 -7.55 3.60 -1.73
CA LEU A 58 -6.64 4.74 -1.51
C LEU A 58 -5.16 4.35 -1.60
N LYS A 59 -4.83 3.39 -2.50
CA LYS A 59 -3.45 2.88 -2.68
C LYS A 59 -2.87 3.18 -4.05
N PHE A 60 -3.58 3.92 -4.90
CA PHE A 60 -3.07 4.30 -6.22
C PHE A 60 -1.85 5.23 -6.12
N GLU A 61 -1.77 6.03 -5.06
CA GLU A 61 -0.69 6.99 -4.80
C GLU A 61 0.70 6.34 -4.61
N PHE A 62 0.73 5.04 -4.28
CA PHE A 62 1.96 4.24 -4.22
C PHE A 62 2.47 3.85 -5.61
N LEU A 63 1.60 3.79 -6.61
CA LEU A 63 1.96 3.44 -7.99
C LEU A 63 2.27 4.66 -8.86
N ASP A 64 1.55 5.76 -8.68
CA ASP A 64 1.79 6.98 -9.44
C ASP A 64 2.98 7.80 -8.92
N GLY A 65 3.54 7.41 -7.76
CA GLY A 65 4.70 8.04 -7.15
C GLY A 65 4.38 9.26 -6.27
N SER A 66 3.10 9.55 -6.03
CA SER A 66 2.68 10.62 -5.11
C SER A 66 3.18 10.37 -3.69
N ILE A 67 3.30 9.09 -3.29
CA ILE A 67 3.97 8.68 -2.06
C ILE A 67 5.37 8.15 -2.42
N PRO A 68 6.43 8.97 -2.23
CA PRO A 68 7.78 8.54 -2.56
C PRO A 68 8.27 7.45 -1.61
N VAL A 69 9.22 6.64 -2.10
CA VAL A 69 10.03 5.77 -1.26
C VAL A 69 10.83 6.63 -0.29
N SER A 70 10.80 6.28 1.01
CA SER A 70 11.74 6.87 1.96
C SER A 70 13.17 6.52 1.60
N VAL A 71 14.00 7.55 1.51
CA VAL A 71 15.45 7.45 1.22
C VAL A 71 16.23 6.78 2.36
N ASP A 72 15.67 6.78 3.56
CA ASP A 72 16.26 6.14 4.74
C ASP A 72 15.61 4.76 4.99
N ALA A 73 16.41 3.71 4.91
CA ALA A 73 15.97 2.33 5.18
C ALA A 73 15.59 2.09 6.66
N PHE A 74 16.02 2.97 7.57
CA PHE A 74 15.68 2.92 8.99
C PHE A 74 14.41 3.71 9.33
N ASP A 75 13.85 4.46 8.39
CA ASP A 75 12.58 5.14 8.55
C ASP A 75 11.45 4.11 8.74
N PRO A 76 10.64 4.21 9.81
CA PRO A 76 9.45 3.37 10.00
C PRO A 76 8.49 3.38 8.79
N SER A 77 8.42 4.49 8.06
CA SER A 77 7.61 4.62 6.85
C SER A 77 8.14 3.79 5.68
N TYR A 78 9.45 3.50 5.60
CA TYR A 78 10.01 2.60 4.59
C TYR A 78 9.44 1.19 4.72
N ARG A 79 9.36 0.68 5.96
CA ARG A 79 8.76 -0.65 6.23
C ARG A 79 7.29 -0.70 5.83
N ALA A 80 6.56 0.37 6.10
CA ALA A 80 5.15 0.48 5.75
C ALA A 80 4.94 0.58 4.23
N TRP A 81 5.75 1.40 3.54
CA TRP A 81 5.78 1.50 2.09
C TRP A 81 6.06 0.15 1.43
N ASN A 82 7.10 -0.55 1.89
CA ASN A 82 7.49 -1.85 1.33
C ASN A 82 6.36 -2.90 1.48
N ARG A 83 5.64 -2.88 2.60
CA ARG A 83 4.48 -3.76 2.81
C ARG A 83 3.38 -3.52 1.76
N TYR A 84 3.09 -2.26 1.40
CA TYR A 84 2.15 -1.99 0.31
C TYR A 84 2.65 -2.41 -1.04
N ASN A 85 3.92 -2.16 -1.33
CA ASN A 85 4.50 -2.55 -2.59
C ASN A 85 4.31 -4.08 -2.82
N MET A 86 4.53 -4.88 -1.78
CA MET A 86 4.25 -6.33 -1.81
C MET A 86 2.76 -6.68 -1.94
N LEU A 87 1.86 -5.93 -1.32
CA LEU A 87 0.40 -6.12 -1.46
C LEU A 87 -0.08 -5.78 -2.88
N ILE A 88 0.36 -4.66 -3.43
CA ILE A 88 0.03 -4.24 -4.79
C ILE A 88 0.54 -5.27 -5.80
N HIS A 89 1.76 -5.77 -5.62
CA HIS A 89 2.26 -6.90 -6.41
C HIS A 89 1.33 -8.12 -6.32
N SER A 90 0.90 -8.49 -5.11
CA SER A 90 -0.03 -9.61 -4.92
C SER A 90 -1.36 -9.40 -5.64
N TRP A 91 -1.90 -8.18 -5.62
CA TRP A 91 -3.15 -7.82 -6.30
C TRP A 91 -3.01 -7.85 -7.82
N ILE A 92 -1.88 -7.39 -8.35
CA ILE A 92 -1.56 -7.49 -9.78
C ILE A 92 -1.48 -8.95 -10.17
N MET A 93 -0.71 -9.77 -9.45
CA MET A 93 -0.56 -11.21 -9.74
C MET A 93 -1.88 -11.99 -9.67
N ASN A 94 -2.79 -11.60 -8.78
CA ASN A 94 -4.13 -12.20 -8.69
C ASN A 94 -5.10 -11.73 -9.80
N SER A 95 -4.65 -10.82 -10.65
CA SER A 95 -5.43 -10.21 -11.72
C SER A 95 -4.82 -10.45 -13.11
N VAL A 96 -3.86 -11.37 -13.22
CA VAL A 96 -3.23 -11.86 -14.47
C VAL A 96 -3.64 -13.29 -14.75
#